data_AF-A0A4U9DB72-F1
#
_entry.id   AF-A0A4U9DB72-F1
#
_cell.length_a   1.000
_cell.length_b   1.000
_cell.length_c   1.000
_cell.angle_alpha   90.00
_cell.angle_beta   90.00
_cell.angle_gamma   90.00
#
_symmetry.space_group_name_H-M   'P 1'
#
loop_
_entity.id
_entity.type
_entity.pdbx_description
1 polymer ?
#
loop_
_entity_poly.entity_id
_entity_poly.type
_entity_poly.pdbx_seq_one_letter_code
_entity_poly.pdbx_strand_id
1 'polypeptide(L)'
;MLEQLGFTLATLPGGLHASQSQGKRHDIIQLGGENLAAGLNGQSLFLFAGDEKDAQAIYANPLLAHLPAVEAKRVYPLGIETFRLDYYSAMLVLQRLAAFFG
;
A
#
# COMPACT_ATOMS: atom_id res chain seq x y z
N MET A 1 -4.41 -13.21 2.11
CA MET A 1 -5.36 -12.44 2.96
C MET A 1 -6.23 -11.53 2.11
N LEU A 2 -5.74 -10.41 1.55
CA LEU A 2 -6.58 -9.46 0.79
C LEU A 2 -7.37 -10.12 -0.35
N GLU A 3 -6.76 -11.02 -1.12
CA GLU A 3 -7.46 -11.78 -2.17
C GLU A 3 -8.60 -12.65 -1.63
N GLN A 4 -8.45 -13.23 -0.44
CA GLN A 4 -9.50 -14.02 0.20
C GLN A 4 -10.68 -13.15 0.67
N LEU A 5 -10.46 -11.85 0.85
CA LEU A 5 -11.51 -10.86 1.15
C LEU A 5 -12.13 -10.29 -0.14
N GLY A 6 -11.73 -10.78 -1.32
CA GLY A 6 -12.26 -10.33 -2.62
C GLY A 6 -11.53 -9.14 -3.24
N PHE A 7 -10.41 -8.67 -2.66
CA PHE A 7 -9.59 -7.65 -3.31
C PHE A 7 -8.74 -8.25 -4.43
N THR A 8 -8.51 -7.47 -5.48
CA THR A 8 -7.54 -7.83 -6.53
C THR A 8 -6.26 -7.04 -6.33
N LEU A 9 -5.12 -7.73 -6.20
CA LEU A 9 -3.82 -7.08 -6.11
C LEU A 9 -3.36 -6.60 -7.48
N ALA A 10 -2.90 -5.36 -7.57
CA ALA A 10 -2.39 -4.81 -8.82
C ALA A 10 -1.12 -5.57 -9.23
N THR A 11 -1.05 -5.95 -10.52
CA THR A 11 0.15 -6.59 -11.06
C THR A 11 1.26 -5.58 -11.17
N LEU A 12 2.45 -5.94 -10.71
CA LEU A 12 3.62 -5.07 -10.81
C LEU A 12 3.95 -4.79 -12.28
N PRO A 13 4.17 -3.52 -12.67
CA PRO A 13 4.62 -3.16 -14.00
C PRO A 13 5.93 -3.88 -14.36
N GLY A 14 6.03 -4.38 -15.59
CA GLY A 14 7.26 -5.01 -16.06
C GLY A 14 8.44 -4.04 -16.05
N GLY A 15 9.63 -4.52 -15.66
CA GLY A 15 10.87 -3.73 -15.68
C GLY A 15 11.18 -2.94 -14.41
N LEU A 16 10.34 -3.01 -13.37
CA LEU A 16 10.68 -2.46 -12.06
C LEU A 16 11.75 -3.33 -11.39
N HIS A 17 12.97 -2.85 -11.40
CA HIS A 17 14.03 -3.38 -10.55
C HIS A 17 13.74 -2.97 -9.11
N ALA A 18 13.33 -3.92 -8.27
CA ALA A 18 13.28 -3.73 -6.82
C ALA A 18 14.63 -3.14 -6.39
N SER A 19 14.61 -1.99 -5.70
CA SER A 19 15.82 -1.40 -5.16
C SER A 19 16.50 -2.48 -4.32
N GLN A 20 17.73 -2.87 -4.70
CA GLN A 20 18.43 -4.03 -4.13
C GLN A 20 18.62 -3.81 -2.62
N SER A 21 17.72 -4.37 -1.83
CA SER A 21 17.89 -4.51 -0.39
C SER A 21 18.53 -5.86 -0.14
N GLN A 22 19.54 -5.88 0.71
CA GLN A 22 20.26 -7.08 1.12
C GLN A 22 19.30 -8.09 1.76
N GLY A 23 18.78 -9.02 0.95
CA GLY A 23 17.83 -10.04 1.37
C GLY A 23 16.79 -10.29 0.28
N LYS A 24 16.89 -11.43 -0.40
CA LYS A 24 15.98 -11.82 -1.49
C LYS A 24 14.61 -12.20 -0.92
N ARG A 25 13.79 -11.19 -0.65
CA ARG A 25 12.36 -11.36 -0.33
C ARG A 25 11.58 -11.44 -1.63
N HIS A 26 10.90 -12.55 -1.86
CA HIS A 26 10.06 -12.77 -3.04
C HIS A 26 8.65 -12.18 -2.88
N ASP A 27 8.31 -11.71 -1.68
CA ASP A 27 7.00 -11.24 -1.25
C ASP A 27 6.92 -9.71 -1.07
N ILE A 28 8.06 -9.01 -1.12
CA ILE A 28 8.15 -7.55 -0.94
C ILE A 28 9.04 -6.96 -2.01
N ILE A 29 8.53 -5.94 -2.70
CA ILE A 29 9.32 -5.10 -3.60
C ILE A 29 9.58 -3.77 -2.90
N GLN A 30 10.86 -3.47 -2.67
CA GLN A 30 11.26 -2.15 -2.20
C GLN A 30 11.37 -1.23 -3.41
N LEU A 31 10.44 -0.28 -3.51
CA LEU A 31 10.50 0.81 -4.49
C LEU A 31 10.90 2.08 -3.76
N GLY A 32 11.82 2.85 -4.34
CA GLY A 32 12.27 4.13 -3.82
C GLY A 32 12.44 5.14 -4.94
N GLY A 33 12.48 6.42 -4.57
CA GLY A 33 12.67 7.53 -5.51
C GLY A 33 11.57 7.62 -6.57
N GLU A 34 11.97 7.96 -7.80
CA GLU A 34 11.08 8.15 -8.95
C GLU A 34 10.36 6.87 -9.41
N ASN A 35 10.92 5.69 -9.09
CA ASN A 35 10.32 4.40 -9.44
C ASN A 35 9.11 4.05 -8.57
N LEU A 36 8.86 4.78 -7.48
CA LEU A 36 7.69 4.58 -6.62
C LEU A 36 6.40 4.86 -7.39
N ALA A 37 6.31 6.02 -8.06
CA ALA A 37 5.14 6.37 -8.86
C ALA A 37 4.92 5.35 -10.00
N ALA A 38 6.02 4.97 -10.67
CA ALA A 38 5.97 4.00 -11.76
C ALA A 38 5.49 2.61 -11.30
N GLY A 39 5.77 2.20 -10.07
CA GLY A 39 5.36 0.89 -9.54
C GLY A 39 4.03 0.83 -8.83
N LEU A 40 3.39 1.97 -8.57
CA LEU A 40 2.06 2.04 -7.95
C LEU A 40 0.99 2.24 -9.02
N ASN A 41 0.57 1.16 -9.69
CA ASN A 41 -0.49 1.18 -10.72
C ASN A 41 -1.88 0.75 -10.20
N GLY A 42 -2.02 0.57 -8.89
CA GLY A 42 -3.28 0.18 -8.27
C GLY A 42 -4.31 1.30 -8.24
N GLN A 43 -5.59 0.92 -8.23
CA GLN A 43 -6.70 1.86 -8.08
C GLN A 43 -6.89 2.35 -6.64
N SER A 44 -6.37 1.60 -5.67
CA SER A 44 -6.42 1.92 -4.24
C SER A 44 -5.07 1.60 -3.61
N LEU A 45 -4.66 2.38 -2.61
CA LEU A 45 -3.45 2.16 -1.83
C LEU A 45 -3.81 1.81 -0.39
N PHE A 46 -3.26 0.71 0.12
CA PHE A 46 -3.35 0.34 1.53
C PHE A 46 -2.02 0.60 2.21
N LEU A 47 -2.01 1.41 3.27
CA LEU A 47 -0.77 1.79 3.98
C LEU A 47 -0.62 0.96 5.25
N PHE A 48 0.32 0.02 5.24
CA PHE A 48 0.72 -0.69 6.46
C PHE A 48 1.61 0.20 7.33
N ALA A 49 1.50 0.02 8.65
CA ALA A 49 2.21 0.83 9.64
C ALA A 49 2.02 2.35 9.47
N GLY A 50 0.93 2.79 8.85
CA GLY A 50 0.65 4.19 8.56
C GLY A 50 -0.69 4.65 9.12
N ASP A 51 -0.77 5.94 9.44
CA ASP A 51 -1.99 6.61 9.90
C ASP A 51 -2.51 7.63 8.88
N GLU A 52 -3.51 8.42 9.28
CA GLU A 52 -4.08 9.46 8.43
C GLU A 52 -3.04 10.53 8.01
N LYS A 53 -2.03 10.82 8.84
CA LYS A 53 -0.97 11.78 8.49
C LYS A 53 -0.13 11.24 7.34
N ASP A 54 0.16 9.94 7.33
CA ASP A 54 0.88 9.30 6.23
C ASP A 54 0.04 9.32 4.94
N ALA A 55 -1.27 9.07 5.04
CA ALA A 55 -2.17 9.20 3.90
C ALA A 55 -2.20 10.64 3.36
N GLN A 56 -2.24 11.65 4.24
CA GLN A 56 -2.16 13.05 3.83
C GLN A 56 -0.81 13.42 3.22
N ALA A 57 0.29 12.84 3.70
CA ALA A 57 1.60 13.03 3.09
C ALA A 57 1.65 12.48 1.66
N ILE A 58 0.98 11.36 1.40
CA ILE A 58 0.83 10.82 0.03
C ILE A 58 0.00 11.76 -0.84
N TYR A 59 -1.14 12.27 -0.34
CA TYR A 59 -1.96 13.24 -1.08
C TYR A 59 -1.22 14.55 -1.37
N ALA A 60 -0.36 14.99 -0.45
CA ALA A 60 0.42 16.21 -0.61
C ALA A 60 1.64 16.06 -1.54
N ASN A 61 2.02 14.83 -1.90
CA ASN A 61 3.22 14.57 -2.70
C ASN A 61 2.95 14.81 -4.21
N PRO A 62 3.56 15.84 -4.84
CA PRO A 62 3.34 16.14 -6.25
C PRO A 62 3.75 15.01 -7.19
N LEU A 63 4.72 14.19 -6.80
CA LEU A 63 5.18 13.04 -7.59
C LEU A 63 4.16 11.91 -7.61
N LEU A 64 3.25 11.86 -6.63
CA LEU A 64 2.22 10.83 -6.53
C LEU A 64 0.82 11.37 -6.89
N ALA A 65 0.69 12.68 -7.11
CA ALA A 65 -0.58 13.34 -7.37
C ALA A 65 -1.34 12.78 -8.58
N HIS A 66 -0.62 12.27 -9.59
CA HIS A 66 -1.18 11.70 -10.81
C HIS A 66 -1.60 10.23 -10.68
N LEU A 67 -1.38 9.61 -9.51
CA LEU A 67 -1.74 8.21 -9.32
C LEU A 67 -3.26 8.07 -9.23
N PRO A 68 -3.89 7.09 -9.90
CA PRO A 68 -5.35 6.90 -9.85
C PRO A 68 -5.91 6.79 -8.44
N ALA A 69 -5.17 6.16 -7.52
CA ALA A 69 -5.55 6.05 -6.12
C ALA A 69 -5.51 7.39 -5.38
N VAL A 70 -4.60 8.29 -5.74
CA VAL A 70 -4.45 9.62 -5.14
C VAL A 70 -5.52 10.57 -5.65
N GLU A 71 -5.71 10.62 -6.97
CA GLU A 71 -6.75 11.44 -7.61
C GLU A 71 -8.15 11.09 -7.10
N ALA A 72 -8.43 9.79 -6.93
CA ALA A 72 -9.71 9.31 -6.46
C ALA A 72 -9.87 9.29 -4.94
N LYS A 73 -8.89 9.77 -4.17
CA LYS A 73 -8.88 9.76 -2.70
C LYS A 73 -9.09 8.37 -2.08
N ARG A 74 -8.41 7.37 -2.65
CA ARG A 74 -8.46 5.94 -2.26
C ARG A 74 -7.14 5.49 -1.65
N VAL A 75 -6.64 6.26 -0.68
CA VAL A 75 -5.49 5.90 0.17
C VAL A 75 -6.02 5.57 1.56
N TYR A 76 -5.83 4.32 1.99
CA TYR A 76 -6.42 3.75 3.20
C TYR A 76 -5.32 3.35 4.19
N PRO A 77 -5.11 4.11 5.27
CA PRO A 77 -4.18 3.72 6.31
C PRO A 77 -4.73 2.53 7.11
N LEU A 78 -3.91 1.49 7.22
CA LEU A 78 -4.24 0.28 7.98
C LEU A 78 -3.71 0.34 9.43
N GLY A 79 -3.16 1.46 9.86
CA GLY A 79 -2.74 1.76 11.23
C GLY A 79 -1.30 1.40 11.58
N ILE A 80 -0.73 2.16 12.51
CA ILE A 80 0.68 2.12 12.91
C ILE A 80 1.13 0.77 13.49
N GLU A 81 0.21 0.01 14.08
CA GLU A 81 0.50 -1.29 14.69
C GLU A 81 0.59 -2.44 13.68
N THR A 82 0.34 -2.17 12.39
CA THR A 82 0.37 -3.20 11.32
C THR A 82 1.75 -3.37 10.69
N PHE A 83 2.80 -2.87 11.34
CA PHE A 83 4.19 -3.06 10.92
C PHE A 83 4.59 -4.53 10.83
N ARG A 84 4.11 -5.36 11.76
CA ARG A 84 4.15 -6.81 11.64
C ARG A 84 2.73 -7.26 11.31
N LEU A 85 2.62 -8.21 10.38
CA LEU A 85 1.36 -8.88 10.07
C LEU A 85 1.38 -10.27 10.70
N ASP A 86 1.00 -10.33 11.97
CA ASP A 86 0.71 -11.53 12.74
C ASP A 86 -0.81 -11.73 12.90
N TYR A 87 -1.22 -12.76 13.64
CA TYR A 87 -2.64 -13.07 13.83
C TYR A 87 -3.45 -11.91 14.41
N TYR A 88 -2.92 -11.19 15.41
CA TYR A 88 -3.66 -10.11 16.09
C TYR A 88 -3.74 -8.86 15.22
N SER A 89 -2.62 -8.46 14.63
CA SER A 89 -2.57 -7.34 13.69
C SER A 89 -3.38 -7.61 12.42
N ALA A 90 -3.46 -8.85 11.94
CA ALA A 90 -4.34 -9.23 10.85
C ALA A 90 -5.82 -9.04 11.21
N MET A 91 -6.23 -9.37 12.44
CA MET A 91 -7.60 -9.09 12.91
C MET A 91 -7.90 -7.59 12.96
N LEU A 92 -6.94 -6.75 13.36
CA LEU A 92 -7.08 -5.29 13.34
C LEU A 92 -7.19 -4.76 11.90
N VAL A 93 -6.42 -5.32 10.96
CA VAL A 93 -6.56 -5.02 9.53
C VAL A 93 -7.97 -5.37 9.03
N LEU A 94 -8.50 -6.54 9.39
CA LEU A 94 -9.87 -6.93 9.02
C LEU A 94 -10.91 -5.95 9.57
N GLN A 95 -10.78 -5.55 10.83
CA GLN A 95 -11.68 -4.58 11.46
C GLN A 95 -11.63 -3.22 10.74
N ARG A 96 -10.44 -2.76 10.35
CA ARG A 96 -10.27 -1.51 9.59
C ARG A 96 -10.85 -1.60 8.19
N LEU A 97 -10.61 -2.70 7.49
CA LEU A 97 -11.20 -2.93 6.17
C LEU A 97 -12.73 -2.96 6.25
N ALA A 98 -13.29 -3.60 7.28
CA ALA A 98 -14.72 -3.57 7.54
C ALA A 98 -15.23 -2.15 7.85
N ALA A 99 -14.47 -1.33 8.57
CA ALA A 99 -14.85 0.07 8.82
C ALA A 99 -14.77 0.96 7.56
N PHE A 100 -13.91 0.63 6.60
CA PHE A 100 -13.79 1.38 5.34
C PHE A 100 -14.82 0.96 4.29
N PHE A 101 -15.25 -0.31 4.26
CA PHE A 101 -16.04 -0.88 3.17
C PHE A 101 -17.33 -1.60 3.59
N GLY A 102 -17.57 -1.79 4.88
CA GLY A 102 -18.79 -2.40 5.43
C GLY A 102 -19.85 -1.37 5.75
#